data_AF-A0A4Q3CHL0-F1
#
_entry.id   AF-A0A4Q3CHL0-F1
#
_cell.length_a   1.000
_cell.length_b   1.000
_cell.length_c   1.000
_cell.angle_alpha   90.00
_cell.angle_beta   90.00
_cell.angle_gamma   90.00
#
_symmetry.space_group_name_H-M   'P 1'
#
loop_
_entity.id
_entity.type
_entity.pdbx_description
1 polymer ?
#
loop_
_entity_poly.entity_id
_entity_poly.type
_entity_poly.pdbx_seq_one_letter_code
_entity_poly.pdbx_strand_id
1 'polypeptide(L)'
;MATRIILLLLLFAFKTTTSIAQERQALIGINNIINSADTFSTRMPYEKLFLHIDRPNYTNVDTIWLKAYVLDSEMGFTKQSGLLYAELVNDTGRVVMQQAIP
;
A
#
# COMPACT_ATOMS: atom_id res chain seq x y z
N MET A 1 5.99 -35.44 -53.62
CA MET A 1 5.33 -34.18 -53.21
C MET A 1 4.61 -34.28 -51.87
N ALA A 2 3.81 -35.33 -51.63
CA ALA A 2 3.04 -35.51 -50.38
C ALA A 2 3.86 -35.41 -49.08
N THR A 3 5.05 -36.02 -49.01
CA THR A 3 5.91 -36.01 -47.81
C THR A 3 6.38 -34.61 -47.40
N ARG A 4 6.59 -33.72 -48.38
CA ARG A 4 6.99 -32.32 -48.12
C ARG A 4 5.82 -31.49 -47.58
N ILE A 5 4.59 -31.77 -48.00
CA ILE A 5 3.38 -31.10 -47.53
C ILE A 5 3.08 -31.51 -46.07
N ILE A 6 3.23 -32.80 -45.75
CA ILE A 6 3.03 -33.31 -44.39
C ILE A 6 4.04 -32.68 -43.42
N LEU A 7 5.31 -32.54 -43.82
CA LEU A 7 6.34 -31.89 -42.99
C LEU A 7 6.00 -30.42 -42.70
N LEU A 8 5.47 -29.69 -43.69
CA LEU A 8 5.08 -28.28 -43.53
C LEU A 8 3.88 -28.12 -42.59
N LEU A 9 2.89 -29.01 -42.67
CA LEU A 9 1.75 -29.01 -41.75
C LEU A 9 2.16 -29.32 -40.31
N LEU A 10 3.12 -30.24 -40.13
CA LEU A 10 3.64 -30.57 -38.81
C LEU A 10 4.42 -29.40 -38.17
N LEU A 11 5.21 -28.68 -38.97
CA LEU A 11 5.91 -27.47 -38.53
C LEU A 11 4.94 -26.34 -38.18
N PHE A 12 3.86 -26.17 -38.94
CA PHE A 12 2.82 -25.17 -38.64
C PHE A 12 2.09 -25.48 -37.33
N ALA A 13 1.70 -26.74 -37.11
CA ALA A 13 1.06 -27.18 -35.87
C ALA A 13 1.97 -27.00 -34.63
N PHE A 14 3.29 -27.17 -34.78
CA PHE A 14 4.23 -26.93 -33.69
C PHE A 14 4.39 -25.44 -33.34
N LYS A 15 4.23 -24.54 -34.32
CA LYS A 15 4.30 -23.08 -34.08
C LYS A 15 3.07 -22.56 -33.35
N THR A 16 1.88 -23.07 -33.66
CA THR A 16 0.63 -22.62 -32.99
C THR A 16 0.60 -23.00 -31.51
N THR A 17 1.15 -24.16 -31.12
CA THR A 17 1.25 -24.56 -29.70
C THR A 17 2.22 -23.68 -28.91
N THR A 18 3.33 -23.22 -29.52
CA THR A 18 4.28 -22.32 -28.86
C THR A 18 3.72 -20.90 -28.65
N SER A 19 2.87 -20.42 -29.56
CA SER A 19 2.25 -19.09 -29.45
C SER A 19 1.26 -19.00 -28.28
N ILE A 20 0.42 -20.03 -28.10
CA ILE A 20 -0.54 -20.09 -26.99
C ILE A 20 0.16 -20.21 -25.63
N ALA A 21 1.33 -20.88 -25.58
CA ALA A 21 2.14 -21.00 -24.38
C ALA A 21 2.81 -19.67 -23.96
N GLN A 22 3.26 -18.86 -24.94
CA GLN A 22 3.90 -17.56 -24.68
C GLN A 22 2.92 -16.54 -24.08
N GLU A 23 1.68 -16.50 -24.57
CA GLU A 23 0.61 -15.68 -23.99
C GLU A 23 0.31 -16.09 -22.54
N ARG A 24 0.24 -17.40 -22.26
CA ARG A 24 0.01 -17.93 -20.91
C ARG A 24 1.15 -17.61 -19.95
N GLN A 25 2.40 -17.64 -20.41
CA GLN A 25 3.57 -17.30 -19.60
C GLN A 25 3.61 -15.81 -19.23
N ALA A 26 3.21 -14.93 -20.15
CA ALA A 26 3.08 -13.50 -19.89
C ALA A 26 2.01 -13.21 -18.82
N LEU A 27 0.85 -13.87 -18.91
CA LEU A 27 -0.23 -13.76 -17.91
C LEU A 27 0.22 -14.26 -16.52
N ILE A 28 0.95 -15.37 -16.44
CA ILE A 28 1.54 -15.87 -15.18
C ILE A 28 2.51 -14.83 -14.59
N GLY A 29 3.35 -14.20 -15.42
CA GLY A 29 4.27 -13.14 -14.98
C GLY A 29 3.54 -11.94 -14.38
N ILE A 30 2.48 -11.46 -15.03
CA ILE A 30 1.65 -10.35 -14.54
C ILE A 30 0.97 -10.72 -13.22
N ASN A 31 0.37 -11.91 -13.13
CA ASN A 31 -0.26 -12.38 -11.90
C ASN A 31 0.73 -12.48 -10.74
N ASN A 32 1.98 -12.90 -11.00
CA ASN A 32 3.01 -12.94 -9.96
C ASN A 32 3.37 -11.54 -9.44
N ILE A 33 3.39 -10.54 -10.32
CA ILE A 33 3.62 -9.14 -9.94
C ILE A 33 2.46 -8.62 -9.09
N ILE A 34 1.22 -8.84 -9.54
CA ILE A 34 0.00 -8.47 -8.79
C ILE A 34 0.01 -9.13 -7.42
N ASN A 35 0.23 -10.45 -7.35
CA ASN A 35 0.28 -11.18 -6.09
C ASN A 35 1.38 -10.65 -5.15
N SER A 36 2.54 -10.27 -5.70
CA SER A 36 3.64 -9.71 -4.92
C SER A 36 3.28 -8.32 -4.38
N ALA A 37 2.63 -7.48 -5.19
CA ALA A 37 2.14 -6.17 -4.79
C ALA A 37 1.04 -6.28 -3.72
N ASP A 38 0.09 -7.20 -3.88
CA ASP A 38 -0.97 -7.45 -2.90
C ASP A 38 -0.41 -7.98 -1.58
N THR A 39 0.56 -8.90 -1.65
CA THR A 39 1.26 -9.42 -0.48
C THR A 39 2.01 -8.30 0.25
N PHE A 40 2.66 -7.41 -0.49
CA PHE A 40 3.36 -6.26 0.08
C PHE A 40 2.37 -5.31 0.78
N SER A 41 1.29 -4.92 0.11
CA SER A 41 0.24 -4.07 0.68
C SER A 41 -0.36 -4.66 1.96
N THR A 42 -0.59 -5.98 1.98
CA THR A 42 -1.13 -6.68 3.15
C THR A 42 -0.14 -6.74 4.31
N ARG A 43 1.16 -6.96 4.01
CA ARG A 43 2.21 -7.06 5.05
C ARG A 43 2.67 -5.71 5.58
N MET A 44 2.54 -4.66 4.77
CA MET A 44 2.95 -3.30 5.08
C MET A 44 1.77 -2.35 4.85
N PRO A 45 0.76 -2.39 5.74
CA PRO A 45 -0.40 -1.52 5.64
C PRO A 45 0.05 -0.06 5.77
N TYR A 46 -0.41 0.76 4.84
CA TYR A 46 -0.13 2.19 4.85
C TYR A 46 -1.10 2.91 5.79
N GLU A 47 -0.54 3.67 6.73
CA GLU A 47 -1.31 4.52 7.63
C GLU A 47 -0.91 5.98 7.46
N LYS A 48 -1.89 6.88 7.58
CA LYS A 48 -1.74 8.33 7.52
C LYS A 48 -2.24 8.92 8.82
N LEU A 49 -1.38 9.62 9.54
CA LEU A 49 -1.70 10.31 10.79
C LEU A 49 -2.01 11.77 10.51
N PHE A 50 -3.14 12.24 11.02
CA PHE A 50 -3.53 13.65 10.98
C PHE A 50 -3.74 14.16 12.40
N LEU A 51 -3.20 15.34 12.69
CA LEU A 51 -3.39 16.05 13.94
C LEU A 51 -3.87 17.46 13.64
N HIS A 52 -5.07 17.78 14.09
CA HIS A 52 -5.65 19.11 13.98
C HIS A 52 -5.70 19.76 15.35
N ILE A 53 -5.32 21.02 15.39
CA ILE A 53 -5.41 21.89 16.56
C ILE A 53 -6.35 23.05 16.24
N ASP A 54 -7.02 23.62 17.26
CA ASP A 54 -8.04 24.63 17.03
C ASP A 54 -7.47 25.97 16.53
N ARG A 55 -6.21 26.29 16.88
CA ARG A 55 -5.54 27.55 16.55
C ARG A 55 -4.08 27.35 16.14
N PRO A 56 -3.52 28.27 15.34
CA PRO A 56 -2.11 28.24 14.96
C PRO A 56 -1.14 28.72 16.06
N ASN A 57 -1.59 29.55 17.01
CA ASN A 57 -0.75 30.13 18.07
C ASN A 57 -1.50 30.12 19.41
N TYR A 58 -0.75 29.94 20.50
CA TYR A 58 -1.26 29.90 21.88
C TYR A 58 -0.39 30.72 22.82
N THR A 59 -1.02 31.25 23.86
CA THR A 59 -0.37 31.86 25.01
C THR A 59 -0.31 30.88 26.18
N ASN A 60 0.39 31.24 27.24
CA ASN A 60 0.55 30.43 28.45
C ASN A 60 -0.74 30.21 29.25
N VAL A 61 -1.84 30.90 28.90
CA VAL A 61 -3.14 30.76 29.55
C VAL A 61 -4.18 30.06 28.68
N ASP A 62 -3.83 29.73 27.43
CA ASP A 62 -4.76 29.07 26.51
C ASP A 62 -4.83 27.56 26.75
N THR A 63 -6.00 26.99 26.50
CA THR A 63 -6.17 25.53 26.39
C THR A 63 -6.03 25.13 24.93
N ILE A 64 -5.16 24.15 24.66
CA ILE A 64 -4.98 23.59 23.31
C ILE A 64 -6.04 22.51 23.09
N TRP A 65 -6.94 22.72 22.15
CA TRP A 65 -7.88 21.68 21.72
C TRP A 65 -7.30 20.97 20.51
N LEU A 66 -7.26 19.64 20.56
CA LEU A 66 -6.72 18.83 19.48
C LEU A 66 -7.64 17.69 19.11
N LYS A 67 -7.48 17.23 17.87
CA LYS A 67 -8.17 16.08 17.32
C LYS A 67 -7.19 15.32 16.44
N ALA A 68 -7.00 14.05 16.76
CA ALA A 68 -6.09 13.19 16.02
C ALA A 68 -6.87 12.04 15.39
N TYR A 69 -6.42 11.60 14.21
CA TYR A 69 -7.00 10.48 13.49
C TYR A 69 -5.91 9.73 12.75
N VAL A 70 -6.02 8.41 12.70
CA VAL A 70 -5.17 7.56 11.89
C VAL A 70 -6.03 6.87 10.85
N LEU A 71 -5.68 7.09 9.58
CA LEU A 71 -6.42 6.60 8.44
C LEU A 71 -5.60 5.57 7.65
N ASP A 72 -6.27 4.66 6.97
CA ASP A 72 -5.64 3.73 6.03
C ASP A 72 -5.37 4.38 4.65
N SER A 73 -4.92 3.58 3.69
CA SER A 73 -4.68 4.04 2.32
C SER A 73 -5.93 4.58 1.62
N GLU A 74 -7.11 4.10 1.99
CA GLU A 74 -8.42 4.44 1.43
C GLU A 74 -9.12 5.58 2.19
N MET A 75 -8.43 6.20 3.15
CA MET A 75 -8.96 7.27 4.01
C MET A 75 -10.05 6.81 5.00
N GLY A 76 -10.16 5.50 5.25
CA GLY A 76 -10.96 4.93 6.33
C GLY A 76 -10.19 4.93 7.66
N PHE A 77 -10.88 4.78 8.79
CA PHE A 77 -10.20 4.60 10.08
C PHE A 77 -9.39 3.31 10.08
N THR A 78 -8.11 3.42 10.44
CA THR A 78 -7.21 2.27 10.52
C THR A 78 -7.71 1.25 11.55
N LYS A 79 -7.42 -0.04 11.31
CA LYS A 79 -7.61 -1.14 12.26
C LYS A 79 -6.28 -1.73 12.73
N GLN A 80 -5.17 -1.16 12.25
CA GLN A 80 -3.83 -1.70 12.41
C GLN A 80 -3.18 -1.11 13.66
N SER A 81 -3.04 0.22 13.75
CA SER A 81 -2.56 0.93 14.93
C SER A 81 -3.67 1.13 15.98
N GLY A 82 -3.31 1.00 17.27
CA GLY A 82 -4.27 0.99 18.38
C GLY A 82 -4.35 2.27 19.21
N LEU A 83 -3.21 2.90 19.55
CA LEU A 83 -3.17 4.13 20.35
C LEU A 83 -2.22 5.13 19.69
N LEU A 84 -2.65 6.38 19.61
CA LEU A 84 -1.83 7.51 19.19
C LEU A 84 -1.31 8.26 20.41
N TYR A 85 0.01 8.40 20.52
CA TYR A 85 0.63 9.21 21.57
C TYR A 85 0.98 10.59 21.01
N ALA A 86 0.36 11.63 21.57
CA ALA A 86 0.66 13.03 21.24
C ALA A 86 1.49 13.66 22.37
N GLU A 87 2.61 14.27 22.03
CA GLU A 87 3.52 14.92 22.98
C GLU A 87 3.58 16.43 22.73
N LEU A 88 3.41 17.20 23.81
CA LEU A 88 3.68 18.62 23.82
C LEU A 88 5.13 18.84 24.26
N VAL A 89 5.93 19.41 23.37
CA VAL A 89 7.36 19.68 23.60
C VAL A 89 7.55 21.19 23.73
N ASN A 90 8.28 21.62 24.76
CA ASN A 90 8.59 23.03 24.98
C ASN A 90 9.78 23.52 24.15
N ASP A 91 10.09 24.81 24.25
CA ASP A 91 11.20 25.50 23.59
C ASP A 91 12.59 24.93 23.94
N THR A 92 12.73 24.32 25.13
CA THR A 92 13.97 23.62 25.53
C THR A 92 14.07 22.18 25.00
N GLY A 93 13.08 21.71 24.23
CA GLY A 93 13.03 20.35 23.69
C GLY A 93 12.55 19.29 24.69
N ARG A 94 11.98 19.69 25.82
CA ARG A 94 11.46 18.77 26.85
C ARG A 94 9.99 18.48 26.63
N VAL A 95 9.60 17.21 26.76
CA VAL A 95 8.19 16.80 26.81
C VAL A 95 7.58 17.33 28.11
N VAL A 96 6.60 18.21 27.99
CA VAL A 96 5.87 18.77 29.14
C VAL A 96 4.55 18.06 29.39
N MET A 97 3.98 17.42 28.37
CA MET A 97 2.75 16.65 28.46
C MET A 97 2.74 15.56 27.39
N GLN A 98 2.19 14.40 27.72
CA GLN A 98 1.89 13.33 26.77
C GLN A 98 0.43 12.92 26.96
N GLN A 99 -0.28 12.71 25.86
CA GLN A 99 -1.66 12.23 25.86
C GLN A 99 -1.80 11.03 24.93
N ALA A 100 -2.38 9.94 25.46
CA ALA A 100 -2.78 8.79 24.67
C ALA A 100 -4.21 9.02 24.12
N ILE A 101 -4.36 8.87 22.81
CA ILE A 101 -5.61 9.08 22.08
C ILE A 101 -6.01 7.74 21.46
N PRO A 102 -7.17 7.18 21.85
CA PRO A 102 -7.71 5.97 21.24
C PRO A 102 -8.31 6.22 19.86
#